data_AF-A0AAN6PJB2-F1
#
_entry.id   AF-A0AAN6PJB2-F1
#
_cell.length_a   1.000
_cell.length_b   1.000
_cell.length_c   1.000
_cell.angle_alpha   90.00
_cell.angle_beta   90.00
_cell.angle_gamma   90.00
#
_symmetry.space_group_name_H-M   'P 1'
#
loop_
_entity.id
_entity.type
_entity.pdbx_description
1 polymer ?
#
loop_
_entity_poly.entity_id
_entity_poly.type
_entity_poly.pdbx_seq_one_letter_code
_entity_poly.pdbx_strand_id
1 'polypeptide(L)'
;ALGPMPDEWWERWEGKSKRFIGNGKPKEGRDVWTFDQRFEDAIQAPRRRRGTEGMDDEERDALFEMVRGMLIFKPGDRLSASQVLTTEWMRKWAIPEAEKSWARKVLCNGRSSGNS
;
A
#
# COMPACT_ATOMS: atom_id res chain seq x y z
N ALA A 1 6.71 -5.31 9.69
CA ALA A 1 5.77 -4.70 10.67
C ALA A 1 6.13 -3.23 10.86
N LEU A 2 5.19 -2.37 11.28
CA LEU A 2 5.43 -0.92 11.49
C LEU A 2 6.23 -0.60 12.77
N GLY A 3 6.70 -1.63 13.48
CA GLY A 3 7.35 -1.49 14.78
C GLY A 3 6.37 -1.32 15.93
N PRO A 4 6.89 -1.12 17.16
CA PRO A 4 6.06 -0.75 18.30
C PRO A 4 5.44 0.64 18.10
N MET A 5 4.25 0.82 18.66
CA MET A 5 3.59 2.12 18.71
C MET A 5 4.35 3.06 19.66
N PRO A 6 4.30 4.39 19.50
CA PRO A 6 4.77 5.30 20.53
C PRO A 6 4.15 4.99 21.89
N ASP A 7 4.95 4.98 22.95
CA ASP A 7 4.51 4.52 24.28
C ASP A 7 3.35 5.34 24.82
N GLU A 8 3.35 6.66 24.59
CA GLU A 8 2.23 7.55 24.95
C GLU A 8 0.88 7.11 24.35
N TRP A 9 0.88 6.61 23.12
CA TRP A 9 -0.33 6.13 22.46
C TRP A 9 -0.71 4.74 22.94
N TRP A 10 0.31 3.88 23.09
CA TRP A 10 0.13 2.55 23.64
C TRP A 10 -0.49 2.62 25.03
N GLU A 11 -0.04 3.53 25.90
CA GLU A 11 -0.55 3.71 27.26
C GLU A 11 -2.02 4.11 27.27
N ARG A 12 -2.40 5.08 26.43
CA ARG A 12 -3.75 5.63 26.31
C ARG A 12 -4.76 4.70 25.61
N TRP A 13 -4.28 3.69 24.88
CA TRP A 13 -5.18 2.80 24.13
C TRP A 13 -5.86 1.76 25.03
N GLU A 14 -7.11 2.02 25.44
CA GLU A 14 -7.88 1.14 26.34
C GLU A 14 -8.11 -0.29 25.78
N GLY A 15 -8.17 -0.44 24.45
CA GLY A 15 -8.46 -1.71 23.79
C GLY A 15 -7.27 -2.67 23.63
N LYS A 16 -6.05 -2.23 23.97
CA LYS A 16 -4.80 -2.94 23.65
C LYS A 16 -4.75 -4.38 24.19
N SER A 17 -5.20 -4.59 25.43
CA SER A 17 -5.15 -5.88 26.13
C SER A 17 -6.08 -6.94 25.53
N LYS A 18 -7.04 -6.56 24.68
CA LYS A 18 -7.92 -7.52 23.99
C LYS A 18 -7.16 -8.35 22.97
N ARG A 19 -6.16 -7.75 22.31
CA ARG A 19 -5.50 -8.35 21.13
C ARG A 19 -3.97 -8.51 21.27
N PHE A 20 -3.37 -7.85 22.26
CA PHE A 20 -1.92 -7.80 22.45
C PHE A 20 -1.54 -8.11 23.90
N ILE A 21 -0.38 -8.75 24.09
CA ILE A 21 0.26 -8.97 25.39
C ILE A 21 1.24 -7.85 25.77
N GLY A 22 1.71 -7.10 24.77
CA GLY A 22 2.64 -6.00 24.93
C GLY A 22 2.69 -5.15 23.67
N ASN A 23 3.36 -4.01 23.74
CA ASN A 23 3.46 -3.10 22.60
C ASN A 23 4.11 -3.83 21.41
N GLY A 24 3.38 -3.92 20.29
CA GLY A 24 3.80 -4.67 19.10
C GLY A 24 3.79 -6.20 19.24
N LYS A 25 3.36 -6.76 20.39
CA LYS A 25 3.33 -8.22 20.64
C LYS A 25 1.90 -8.74 20.69
N PRO A 26 1.43 -9.45 19.64
CA PRO A 26 0.09 -10.03 19.61
C PRO A 26 -0.05 -11.14 20.66
N LYS A 27 -1.28 -11.43 21.08
CA LYS A 27 -1.58 -12.57 21.97
C LYS A 27 -1.27 -13.91 21.28
N GLU A 28 -0.81 -14.88 22.07
CA GLU A 28 -0.62 -16.27 21.63
C GLU A 28 -1.92 -16.84 21.06
N GLY A 29 -1.79 -17.69 20.04
CA GLY A 29 -2.92 -18.24 19.28
C GLY A 29 -3.52 -17.30 18.23
N ARG A 30 -3.01 -16.07 18.08
CA ARG A 30 -3.28 -15.25 16.88
C ARG A 30 -2.31 -15.59 15.77
N ASP A 31 -2.85 -16.07 14.66
CA ASP A 31 -2.12 -16.14 13.41
C ASP A 31 -1.99 -14.74 12.81
N VAL A 32 -0.88 -14.06 13.10
CA VAL A 32 -0.62 -12.71 12.60
C VAL A 32 0.15 -12.83 11.30
N TRP A 33 -0.58 -12.66 10.20
CA TRP A 33 0.01 -12.65 8.88
C TRP A 33 0.95 -11.44 8.75
N THR A 34 2.13 -11.70 8.20
CA THR A 34 3.05 -10.64 7.80
C THR A 34 2.43 -9.81 6.67
N PHE A 35 2.95 -8.60 6.49
CA PHE A 35 2.51 -7.74 5.40
C PHE A 35 2.78 -8.39 4.04
N ASP A 36 3.92 -9.05 3.91
CA ASP A 36 4.36 -9.81 2.75
C ASP A 36 3.39 -10.95 2.41
N GLN A 37 3.00 -11.75 3.41
CA GLN A 37 1.99 -12.81 3.22
C GLN A 37 0.63 -12.25 2.81
N ARG A 38 0.21 -11.14 3.42
CA ARG A 38 -1.04 -10.46 3.05
C ARG A 38 -0.99 -9.91 1.63
N PHE A 39 0.13 -9.33 1.24
CA PHE A 39 0.34 -8.82 -0.10
C PHE A 39 0.30 -9.95 -1.14
N GLU A 40 0.97 -11.06 -0.86
CA GLU A 40 0.99 -12.22 -1.74
C GLU A 40 -0.42 -12.78 -1.94
N ASP A 41 -1.15 -13.06 -0.85
CA ASP A 41 -2.47 -13.67 -0.90
C ASP A 41 -3.55 -12.74 -1.48
N ALA A 42 -3.50 -11.45 -1.16
CA ALA A 42 -4.54 -10.50 -1.56
C ALA A 42 -4.29 -9.83 -2.92
N ILE A 43 -3.04 -9.77 -3.40
CA ILE A 43 -2.68 -9.01 -4.61
C ILE A 43 -2.01 -9.90 -5.65
N GLN A 44 -0.88 -10.53 -5.33
CA GLN A 44 -0.08 -11.26 -6.32
C GLN A 44 -0.73 -12.58 -6.76
N ALA A 45 -1.19 -13.41 -5.83
CA ALA A 45 -1.83 -14.68 -6.16
C ALA A 45 -3.11 -14.50 -7.00
N PRO A 46 -4.00 -13.53 -6.71
CA PRO A 46 -5.13 -13.22 -7.59
C PRO A 46 -4.72 -12.75 -9.00
N ARG A 47 -3.66 -11.93 -9.13
CA ARG A 47 -3.13 -11.50 -10.44
C ARG A 47 -2.64 -12.68 -11.26
N ARG A 48 -1.83 -13.55 -10.66
CA ARG A 48 -1.31 -14.78 -11.30
C ARG A 48 -2.45 -15.70 -11.74
N ARG A 49 -3.46 -15.93 -10.90
CA ARG A 49 -4.65 -16.74 -11.24
C ARG A 49 -5.46 -16.17 -12.39
N ARG A 50 -5.42 -14.85 -12.60
CA ARG A 50 -6.13 -14.15 -13.69
C ARG A 50 -5.27 -13.93 -14.93
N GLY A 51 -4.03 -14.45 -14.96
CA GLY A 51 -3.09 -14.23 -16.06
C GLY A 51 -2.65 -12.78 -16.20
N THR A 52 -2.80 -11.96 -15.16
CA THR A 52 -2.25 -10.60 -15.11
C THR A 52 -0.83 -10.67 -14.58
N GLU A 53 0.06 -9.87 -15.16
CA GLU A 53 1.43 -9.75 -14.70
C GLU A 53 1.46 -9.31 -13.23
N GLY A 54 2.22 -10.07 -12.43
CA GLY A 54 2.50 -9.73 -11.04
C GLY A 54 3.55 -8.63 -10.97
N MET A 55 3.64 -7.98 -9.81
CA MET A 55 4.77 -7.08 -9.55
C MET A 55 6.04 -7.92 -9.42
N ASP A 56 7.14 -7.44 -10.00
CA ASP A 56 8.47 -8.00 -9.70
C ASP A 56 8.93 -7.58 -8.29
N ASP A 57 10.10 -8.07 -7.89
CA ASP A 57 10.66 -7.77 -6.57
C ASP A 57 10.98 -6.28 -6.40
N GLU A 58 11.44 -5.59 -7.46
CA GLU A 58 11.78 -4.16 -7.42
C GLU A 58 10.52 -3.30 -7.23
N GLU A 59 9.47 -3.55 -8.02
CA GLU A 59 8.19 -2.87 -7.90
C GLU A 59 7.55 -3.13 -6.54
N ARG A 60 7.57 -4.38 -6.06
CA ARG A 60 7.05 -4.74 -4.74
C ARG A 60 7.76 -3.97 -3.65
N ASP A 61 9.09 -3.96 -3.66
CA ASP A 61 9.87 -3.36 -2.58
C ASP A 61 9.70 -1.84 -2.56
N ALA A 62 9.65 -1.19 -3.74
CA ALA A 62 9.32 0.22 -3.86
C ALA A 62 7.89 0.54 -3.35
N LEU A 63 6.91 -0.31 -3.66
CA LEU A 63 5.55 -0.17 -3.13
C LEU A 63 5.53 -0.29 -1.60
N PHE A 64 6.29 -1.25 -1.06
CA PHE A 64 6.36 -1.51 0.37
C PHE A 64 6.99 -0.34 1.11
N GLU A 65 8.06 0.23 0.56
CA GLU A 65 8.68 1.44 1.11
C GLU A 65 7.69 2.59 1.18
N MET A 66 7.00 2.89 0.09
CA MET A 66 5.98 3.94 0.03
C MET A 66 4.87 3.71 1.07
N VAL A 67 4.28 2.52 1.10
CA VAL A 67 3.18 2.19 2.03
C VAL A 67 3.65 2.27 3.49
N ARG A 68 4.87 1.81 3.80
CA ARG A 68 5.44 1.93 5.15
C ARG A 68 5.61 3.39 5.55
N GLY A 69 6.08 4.25 4.65
CA GLY A 69 6.19 5.69 4.89
C GLY A 69 4.85 6.40 5.09
N MET A 70 3.77 5.90 4.49
CA MET A 70 2.41 6.42 4.69
C MET A 70 1.77 5.97 6.02
N LEU A 71 2.19 4.81 6.55
CA LEU A 71 1.57 4.16 7.71
C LEU A 71 2.35 4.37 9.02
N ILE A 72 3.33 5.27 9.05
CA ILE A 72 4.03 5.64 10.28
C ILE A 72 3.02 6.11 11.35
N PHE A 73 3.20 5.65 12.59
CA PHE A 73 2.25 5.95 13.67
C PHE A 73 2.06 7.45 13.86
N LYS A 74 3.16 8.18 14.08
CA LYS A 74 3.16 9.63 14.27
C LYS A 74 2.76 10.33 12.96
N PRO A 75 1.67 11.11 12.94
CA PRO A 75 1.17 11.72 11.72
C PRO A 75 2.16 12.70 11.08
N GLY A 76 2.94 13.43 11.90
CA GLY A 76 3.94 14.38 11.41
C GLY A 76 5.14 13.74 10.71
N ASP A 77 5.37 12.45 10.93
CA ASP A 77 6.47 11.69 10.31
C ASP A 77 6.01 10.93 9.05
N ARG A 78 4.70 10.94 8.74
CA ARG A 78 4.17 10.27 7.54
C ARG A 78 4.56 11.04 6.28
N LEU A 79 4.72 10.31 5.19
CA LEU A 79 4.82 10.92 3.87
C LEU A 79 3.58 11.77 3.58
N SER A 80 3.82 13.03 3.21
CA SER A 80 2.77 13.92 2.68
C SER A 80 2.36 13.48 1.28
N ALA A 81 1.22 13.98 0.80
CA ALA A 81 0.76 13.67 -0.56
C ALA A 81 1.80 14.04 -1.64
N SER A 82 2.49 15.19 -1.48
CA SER A 82 3.54 15.60 -2.43
C SER A 82 4.75 14.68 -2.36
N GLN A 83 5.16 14.23 -1.17
CA GLN A 83 6.25 13.27 -1.03
C GLN A 83 5.89 11.90 -1.60
N VAL A 84 4.66 11.42 -1.39
CA VAL A 84 4.16 10.16 -1.97
C VAL A 84 4.30 10.19 -3.49
N LEU A 85 3.88 11.29 -4.16
CA LEU A 85 4.01 11.44 -5.61
C LEU A 85 5.47 11.39 -6.11
N THR A 86 6.44 11.69 -5.24
CA THR A 86 7.87 11.63 -5.58
C THR A 86 8.52 10.28 -5.30
N THR A 87 7.82 9.35 -4.65
CA THR A 87 8.36 8.02 -4.37
C THR A 87 8.67 7.26 -5.65
N GLU A 88 9.62 6.34 -5.54
CA GLU A 88 10.05 5.52 -6.67
C GLU A 88 8.87 4.76 -7.29
N TRP A 89 8.02 4.16 -6.44
CA TRP A 89 6.85 3.41 -6.92
C TRP A 89 5.91 4.27 -7.78
N MET A 90 5.62 5.48 -7.31
CA MET A 90 4.76 6.43 -8.04
C MET A 90 5.38 6.86 -9.38
N ARG A 91 6.68 7.18 -9.39
CA ARG A 91 7.35 7.74 -10.57
C ARG A 91 7.64 6.70 -11.66
N LYS A 92 8.05 5.49 -11.28
CA LYS A 92 8.44 4.44 -12.22
C LYS A 92 7.26 3.61 -12.73
N TRP A 93 6.27 3.32 -11.87
CA TRP A 93 5.17 2.41 -12.23
C TRP A 93 3.80 3.11 -12.27
N ALA A 94 3.40 3.81 -11.20
CA ALA A 94 2.00 4.26 -11.07
C ALA A 94 1.62 5.41 -12.01
N ILE A 95 2.39 6.51 -12.01
CA ILE A 95 2.11 7.71 -12.81
C ILE A 95 2.17 7.40 -14.31
N PRO A 96 3.22 6.73 -14.84
CA PRO A 96 3.26 6.40 -16.26
C PRO A 96 2.06 5.57 -16.72
N GLU A 97 1.61 4.60 -15.92
CA GLU A 97 0.46 3.76 -16.29
C GLU A 97 -0.88 4.52 -16.17
N ALA A 98 -0.99 5.43 -15.20
CA ALA A 98 -2.12 6.33 -15.07
C ALA A 98 -2.24 7.26 -16.28
N GLU A 99 -1.14 7.88 -16.71
CA GLU A 99 -1.09 8.78 -17.87
C GLU A 99 -1.48 8.06 -19.16
N LYS A 100 -0.95 6.85 -19.41
CA LYS A 100 -1.38 6.02 -20.56
C LYS A 100 -2.88 5.73 -20.51
N SER A 101 -3.43 5.49 -19.33
CA SER A 101 -4.85 5.18 -19.14
C SER A 101 -5.73 6.42 -19.36
N TRP A 102 -5.30 7.58 -18.89
CA TRP A 102 -5.99 8.86 -19.13
C TRP A 102 -5.92 9.28 -20.59
N ALA A 103 -4.76 9.15 -21.24
CA ALA A 103 -4.60 9.42 -22.66
C ALA A 103 -5.51 8.51 -23.52
N ARG A 104 -5.59 7.21 -23.18
CA ARG A 104 -6.53 6.27 -23.82
C ARG A 104 -7.98 6.72 -23.68
N LYS A 105 -8.40 7.21 -22.51
CA LYS A 105 -9.75 7.74 -22.29
C LYS A 105 -10.04 9.00 -23.13
N VAL A 106 -9.08 9.91 -23.25
CA VAL A 106 -9.22 11.12 -24.09
C VAL A 106 -9.40 10.74 -25.56
N LEU A 107 -8.61 9.78 -26.06
CA LEU A 107 -8.73 9.29 -27.44
C LEU A 107 -10.07 8.57 -27.71
N CYS A 108 -10.55 7.76 -26.77
CA CYS A 108 -11.86 7.10 -26.91
C CYS A 108 -13.03 8.10 -26.85
N ASN A 109 -12.95 9.13 -26.01
CA ASN A 109 -13.99 10.16 -25.93
C ASN A 109 -14.03 11.06 -27.19
N GLY A 110 -12.89 11.31 -27.84
CA GLY A 110 -12.84 12.08 -29.09
C GLY A 110 -13.44 11.35 -30.30
N ARG A 111 -13.41 10.01 -30.35
CA ARG A 111 -14.02 9.23 -31.44
C ARG A 111 -15.54 9.15 -31.36
N SER A 112 -16.12 9.23 -30.17
CA SER A 112 -17.57 9.19 -29.98
C SER A 112 -18.30 10.47 -30.39
N SER A 113 -17.58 11.58 -30.60
CA SER A 113 -18.16 12.87 -31.01
C SER A 113 -18.00 13.16 -32.51
N GLY A 114 -17.42 12.24 -33.30
CA GLY A 114 -17.14 12.43 -34.73
C GLY A 114 -18.14 11.81 -35.71
N ASN A 115 -19.19 11.12 -35.22
CA ASN A 115 -20.24 10.54 -36.06
C ASN A 115 -21.62 11.06 -35.60
N SER A 116 -21.93 12.30 -35.97
CA SER A 116 -23.29 12.85 -36.01
C SER A 116 -23.44 13.72 -37.24
#